data_AF-A0A7C5PHS2-F1
#
_entry.id   AF-A0A7C5PHS2-F1
#
_cell.length_a   1.000
_cell.length_b   1.000
_cell.length_c   1.000
_cell.angle_alpha   90.00
_cell.angle_beta   90.00
_cell.angle_gamma   90.00
#
_symmetry.space_group_name_H-M   'P 1'
#
loop_
_entity.id
_entity.type
_entity.pdbx_description
1 polymer ?
#
loop_
_entity_poly.entity_id
_entity_poly.type
_entity_poly.pdbx_seq_one_letter_code
_entity_poly.pdbx_strand_id
1 'polypeptide(L)'
;MKSRSFRLLAMTLAGGFLATALSAQTTFYVDVATGKDTNSGTSRAKPWKSMTKAASTMPKGSTLLVFPGVYSPNTSGDSFPITFGVVDQTNCKVIAVGGPSKTIIDGGGSTGLGLVRFRSKCPGIRFTGFTFRNMGKSFWSQAIRMGSASGGVFASVKAEVDHCVFEKVHRALVIFGSPPSTTVSDGNSFHDNLILPTTGQAIAVYGIGGNFIYNNTIVNPGHDGIFLSDAAFKQWSGAIVRNNIIVGGAAAGIIADNTAFKTVGNKTNGPVVENNDAFAMKGRNYAGFKVAASNLQVDPKFANPTKGDYRLTAASPLVDKGSTNLSKIRHDMDSYPRFFAYKGAARIPDMGAYELHRQDMVVTTPLQTGKTGSVKFSGTPGLGLVLFSLNDVNLLSPYGVLLIDPGLLISAATAIGSIPGTRAIAIPNDPRLVGIRLVLQGGSVTGANKTLELLQVSEQVL
;
A
#
# COMPACT_ATOMS: atom_id res chain seq x y z
N MET A 1 -3.70 -14.86 -57.56
CA MET A 1 -2.65 -14.20 -56.75
C MET A 1 -2.60 -12.72 -57.12
N LYS A 2 -3.04 -11.83 -56.23
CA LYS A 2 -2.83 -10.38 -56.35
C LYS A 2 -2.53 -9.85 -54.94
N SER A 3 -1.27 -9.48 -54.70
CA SER A 3 -0.78 -8.90 -53.46
C SER A 3 -1.34 -7.50 -53.27
N ARG A 4 -2.13 -7.26 -52.21
CA ARG A 4 -2.51 -5.92 -51.78
C ARG A 4 -1.45 -5.39 -50.81
N SER A 5 -0.63 -4.49 -51.30
CA SER A 5 0.32 -3.69 -50.54
C SER A 5 -0.41 -2.67 -49.65
N PHE A 6 -0.29 -2.81 -48.34
CA PHE A 6 -0.71 -1.79 -47.36
C PHE A 6 0.36 -0.68 -47.33
N ARG A 7 0.02 0.52 -47.79
CA ARG A 7 0.85 1.73 -47.64
C ARG A 7 0.49 2.40 -46.32
N LEU A 8 1.46 2.50 -45.41
CA LEU A 8 1.34 3.24 -44.15
C LEU A 8 1.46 4.74 -44.46
N LEU A 9 0.40 5.51 -44.22
CA LEU A 9 0.37 6.95 -44.42
C LEU A 9 1.02 7.61 -43.19
N ALA A 10 2.18 8.24 -43.38
CA ALA A 10 2.78 9.12 -42.37
C ALA A 10 1.99 10.44 -42.32
N MET A 11 1.23 10.66 -41.25
CA MET A 11 0.61 11.95 -40.95
C MET A 11 1.51 12.76 -40.01
N THR A 12 2.16 13.77 -40.57
CA THR A 12 2.83 14.84 -39.84
C THR A 12 1.76 15.79 -39.29
N LEU A 13 1.54 15.81 -37.98
CA LEU A 13 0.66 16.79 -37.34
C LEU A 13 1.50 17.79 -36.53
N ALA A 14 1.77 18.93 -37.16
CA ALA A 14 2.23 20.14 -36.47
C ALA A 14 0.99 20.83 -35.88
N GLY A 15 0.81 20.73 -34.56
CA GLY A 15 -0.25 21.42 -33.82
C GLY A 15 0.32 21.93 -32.51
N GLY A 16 0.47 23.26 -32.40
CA GLY A 16 0.96 23.93 -31.20
C GLY A 16 -0.02 23.75 -30.04
N PHE A 17 0.48 23.24 -28.92
CA PHE A 17 -0.25 23.18 -27.66
C PHE A 17 0.18 24.34 -26.77
N LEU A 18 -0.78 25.20 -26.39
CA LEU A 18 -0.65 26.04 -25.21
C LEU A 18 -0.52 25.12 -24.00
N ALA A 19 0.70 24.99 -23.48
CA ALA A 19 0.95 24.33 -22.21
C ALA A 19 0.39 25.21 -21.09
N THR A 20 -0.76 24.83 -20.52
CA THR A 20 -1.06 25.23 -19.15
C THR A 20 0.03 24.61 -18.28
N ALA A 21 0.82 25.44 -17.60
CA ALA A 21 1.85 24.97 -16.70
C ALA A 21 1.19 24.22 -15.53
N LEU A 22 1.09 22.90 -15.63
CA LEU A 22 0.98 22.06 -14.45
C LEU A 22 2.20 22.41 -13.58
N SER A 23 1.97 22.83 -12.34
CA SER A 23 3.04 22.91 -11.35
C SER A 23 3.70 21.53 -11.28
N ALA A 24 4.93 21.41 -11.77
CA ALA A 24 5.63 20.15 -11.83
C ALA A 24 5.78 19.59 -10.41
N GLN A 25 5.25 18.39 -10.18
CA GLN A 25 5.43 17.67 -8.93
C GLN A 25 6.93 17.52 -8.67
N THR A 26 7.46 18.14 -7.60
CA THR A 26 8.90 18.07 -7.32
C THR A 26 9.23 16.70 -6.74
N THR A 27 10.20 16.00 -7.35
CA THR A 27 10.66 14.68 -6.88
C THR A 27 11.95 14.84 -6.07
N PHE A 28 11.96 14.24 -4.89
CA PHE A 28 13.09 14.18 -3.98
C PHE A 28 13.59 12.73 -3.80
N TYR A 29 14.86 12.59 -3.42
CA TYR A 29 15.56 11.32 -3.36
C TYR A 29 16.24 11.14 -2.01
N VAL A 30 16.01 9.99 -1.37
CA VAL A 30 16.71 9.56 -0.15
C VAL A 30 17.39 8.23 -0.41
N ASP A 31 18.67 8.15 -0.09
CA ASP A 31 19.50 6.96 -0.28
C ASP A 31 20.51 6.84 0.86
N VAL A 32 20.36 5.81 1.69
CA VAL A 32 21.26 5.59 2.83
C VAL A 32 22.68 5.23 2.41
N ALA A 33 22.86 4.61 1.24
CA ALA A 33 24.14 4.12 0.75
C ALA A 33 25.00 5.25 0.15
N THR A 34 24.38 6.20 -0.55
CA THR A 34 25.10 7.25 -1.30
C THR A 34 24.79 8.69 -0.87
N GLY A 35 23.73 8.88 -0.07
CA GLY A 35 23.23 10.21 0.28
C GLY A 35 24.02 10.94 1.35
N LYS A 36 23.81 12.26 1.38
CA LYS A 36 24.28 13.18 2.44
C LYS A 36 23.19 14.20 2.72
N ASP A 37 22.92 14.51 3.98
CA ASP A 37 21.86 15.47 4.32
C ASP A 37 22.21 16.94 4.01
N THR A 38 23.47 17.20 3.63
CA THR A 38 23.93 18.46 3.04
C THR A 38 23.61 18.59 1.54
N ASN A 39 23.18 17.50 0.88
CA ASN A 39 22.77 17.54 -0.52
C ASN A 39 21.43 18.26 -0.69
N SER A 40 21.08 18.62 -1.93
CA SER A 40 19.79 19.23 -2.26
C SER A 40 18.61 18.26 -2.16
N GLY A 41 18.86 16.95 -2.34
CA GLY A 41 17.81 15.94 -2.39
C GLY A 41 16.98 15.97 -3.67
N THR A 42 17.23 16.88 -4.60
CA THR A 42 16.43 17.11 -5.82
C THR A 42 16.91 16.32 -7.04
N SER A 43 17.97 15.53 -6.91
CA SER A 43 18.48 14.68 -7.99
C SER A 43 19.06 13.38 -7.45
N ARG A 44 19.11 12.36 -8.32
CA ARG A 44 19.66 11.05 -7.97
C ARG A 44 21.15 11.08 -7.63
N ALA A 45 21.89 12.03 -8.21
CA ALA A 45 23.32 12.21 -7.95
C ALA A 45 23.61 12.93 -6.62
N LYS A 46 22.60 13.63 -6.06
CA LYS A 46 22.70 14.35 -4.78
C LYS A 46 21.49 14.04 -3.90
N PRO A 47 21.27 12.77 -3.50
CA PRO A 47 20.15 12.41 -2.62
C PRO A 47 20.48 12.79 -1.17
N TRP A 48 19.43 13.00 -0.36
CA TRP A 48 19.58 13.03 1.10
C TRP A 48 19.93 11.65 1.63
N LYS A 49 20.53 11.58 2.82
CA LYS A 49 20.86 10.31 3.47
C LYS A 49 19.69 9.81 4.33
N SER A 50 19.05 10.71 5.07
CA SER A 50 18.02 10.37 6.06
C SER A 50 16.61 10.70 5.59
N MET A 51 15.63 9.92 6.05
CA MET A 51 14.21 10.25 5.86
C MET A 51 13.78 11.41 6.76
N THR A 52 14.46 11.60 7.89
CA THR A 52 14.26 12.70 8.83
C THR A 52 14.51 14.04 8.13
N LYS A 53 15.60 14.14 7.35
CA LYS A 53 15.89 15.32 6.53
C LYS A 53 14.78 15.59 5.52
N ALA A 54 14.27 14.56 4.86
CA ALA A 54 13.19 14.71 3.90
C ALA A 54 11.88 15.16 4.57
N ALA A 55 11.51 14.51 5.67
CA ALA A 55 10.29 14.80 6.44
C ALA A 55 10.25 16.23 7.00
N SER A 56 11.39 16.85 7.26
CA SER A 56 11.47 18.24 7.72
C SER A 56 11.57 19.28 6.59
N THR A 57 11.77 18.86 5.34
CA THR A 57 12.19 19.79 4.26
C THR A 57 11.28 19.77 3.04
N MET A 58 10.75 18.61 2.63
CA MET A 58 9.99 18.55 1.36
C MET A 58 8.69 19.36 1.43
N PRO A 59 8.38 20.18 0.42
CA PRO A 59 7.16 20.98 0.38
C PRO A 59 5.96 20.15 -0.09
N LYS A 60 4.75 20.70 0.10
CA LYS A 60 3.47 20.14 -0.36
C LYS A 60 3.50 19.67 -1.81
N GLY A 61 2.74 18.62 -2.11
CA GLY A 61 2.62 18.00 -3.41
C GLY A 61 3.83 17.18 -3.85
N SER A 62 4.95 17.20 -3.13
CA SER A 62 6.18 16.51 -3.56
C SER A 62 6.08 14.98 -3.50
N THR A 63 6.87 14.31 -4.34
CA THR A 63 7.14 12.85 -4.22
C THR A 63 8.52 12.65 -3.63
N LEU A 64 8.64 11.80 -2.61
CA LEU A 64 9.89 11.32 -2.05
C LEU A 64 10.12 9.87 -2.46
N LEU A 65 11.19 9.61 -3.20
CA LEU A 65 11.66 8.28 -3.55
C LEU A 65 12.73 7.84 -2.54
N VAL A 66 12.43 6.79 -1.79
CA VAL A 66 13.34 6.19 -0.80
C VAL A 66 13.92 4.89 -1.36
N PHE A 67 15.22 4.89 -1.59
CA PHE A 67 15.91 3.78 -2.24
C PHE A 67 16.09 2.58 -1.30
N PRO A 68 16.39 1.38 -1.84
CA PRO A 68 16.71 0.20 -1.05
C PRO A 68 17.76 0.48 0.03
N GLY A 69 17.53 -0.02 1.24
CA GLY A 69 18.42 0.19 2.37
C GLY A 69 17.74 0.01 3.72
N VAL A 70 18.56 0.03 4.77
CA VAL A 70 18.12 0.03 6.17
C VAL A 70 18.23 1.45 6.72
N TYR A 71 17.11 2.01 7.14
CA TYR A 71 16.98 3.36 7.69
C TYR A 71 16.77 3.27 9.19
N SER A 72 17.72 3.82 9.95
CA SER A 72 17.79 3.76 11.41
C SER A 72 18.70 4.88 11.95
N PRO A 73 18.70 5.15 13.27
CA PRO A 73 19.64 6.07 13.87
C PRO A 73 21.11 5.75 13.55
N ASN A 74 21.44 4.46 13.45
CA ASN A 74 22.82 4.01 13.28
C ASN A 74 23.28 3.92 11.82
N THR A 75 22.36 3.85 10.85
CA THR A 75 22.68 3.66 9.43
C THR A 75 22.51 4.95 8.63
N SER A 76 21.31 5.54 8.71
CA SER A 76 20.94 6.76 7.99
C SER A 76 21.06 8.02 8.85
N GLY A 77 21.17 7.88 10.17
CA GLY A 77 21.10 9.02 11.10
C GLY A 77 19.67 9.48 11.38
N ASP A 78 18.67 8.64 11.09
CA ASP A 78 17.27 8.96 11.31
C ASP A 78 16.94 9.11 12.80
N SER A 79 16.13 10.12 13.13
CA SER A 79 15.64 10.36 14.48
C SER A 79 14.17 9.93 14.57
N PHE A 80 13.88 8.93 15.40
CA PHE A 80 12.51 8.45 15.59
C PHE A 80 11.76 9.25 16.66
N PRO A 81 10.48 9.61 16.42
CA PRO A 81 9.73 9.35 15.19
C PRO A 81 10.15 10.26 14.02
N ILE A 82 10.33 9.68 12.83
CA ILE A 82 10.37 10.43 11.57
C ILE A 82 9.00 11.09 11.42
N THR A 83 8.95 12.42 11.54
CA THR A 83 7.70 13.16 11.69
C THR A 83 7.36 13.96 10.44
N PHE A 84 6.30 13.55 9.75
CA PHE A 84 5.67 14.32 8.68
C PHE A 84 4.58 15.25 9.25
N GLY A 85 4.35 16.36 8.56
CA GLY A 85 3.43 17.42 8.98
C GLY A 85 4.04 18.42 9.96
N VAL A 86 5.37 18.57 9.95
CA VAL A 86 6.08 19.69 10.61
C VAL A 86 6.18 20.92 9.71
N VAL A 87 6.27 20.70 8.40
CA VAL A 87 6.09 21.69 7.32
C VAL A 87 4.84 21.34 6.52
N ASP A 88 4.35 22.23 5.66
CA ASP A 88 3.22 21.93 4.78
C ASP A 88 3.62 20.87 3.75
N GLN A 89 3.06 19.69 3.92
CA GLN A 89 3.28 18.46 3.16
C GLN A 89 1.95 17.89 2.65
N THR A 90 0.99 18.77 2.41
CA THR A 90 -0.30 18.42 1.83
C THR A 90 -0.10 17.64 0.54
N ASN A 91 -0.76 16.49 0.41
CA ASN A 91 -0.73 15.61 -0.77
C ASN A 91 0.67 15.13 -1.19
N CYS A 92 1.63 15.04 -0.27
CA CYS A 92 2.93 14.43 -0.57
C CYS A 92 2.83 12.89 -0.72
N LYS A 93 3.78 12.30 -1.44
CA LYS A 93 3.92 10.84 -1.58
C LYS A 93 5.30 10.42 -1.06
N VAL A 94 5.37 9.35 -0.28
CA VAL A 94 6.62 8.73 0.20
C VAL A 94 6.62 7.28 -0.24
N ILE A 95 7.53 6.93 -1.15
CA ILE A 95 7.52 5.67 -1.89
C ILE A 95 8.85 4.96 -1.67
N ALA A 96 8.79 3.73 -1.17
CA ALA A 96 9.93 2.81 -1.15
C ALA A 96 10.15 2.20 -2.54
N VAL A 97 11.22 2.61 -3.22
CA VAL A 97 11.53 2.20 -4.61
C VAL A 97 11.78 0.69 -4.72
N GLY A 98 12.34 0.07 -3.68
CA GLY A 98 12.60 -1.38 -3.65
C GLY A 98 11.46 -2.21 -3.07
N GLY A 99 10.35 -1.57 -2.70
CA GLY A 99 9.27 -2.19 -1.94
C GLY A 99 9.69 -2.73 -0.56
N PRO A 100 8.77 -3.40 0.14
CA PRO A 100 8.98 -3.75 1.54
C PRO A 100 10.12 -4.74 1.73
N SER A 101 10.43 -5.57 0.72
CA SER A 101 11.53 -6.53 0.78
C SER A 101 12.93 -5.91 0.80
N LYS A 102 13.08 -4.63 0.45
CA LYS A 102 14.39 -3.96 0.30
C LYS A 102 14.51 -2.62 1.02
N THR A 103 13.40 -1.94 1.32
CA THR A 103 13.42 -0.64 2.01
C THR A 103 12.86 -0.79 3.41
N ILE A 104 13.74 -0.75 4.40
CA ILE A 104 13.47 -1.14 5.78
C ILE A 104 13.65 0.05 6.71
N ILE A 105 12.65 0.34 7.53
CA ILE A 105 12.75 1.23 8.69
C ILE A 105 12.99 0.33 9.91
N ASP A 106 14.21 0.38 10.43
CA ASP A 106 14.66 -0.45 11.54
C ASP A 106 14.69 0.38 12.83
N GLY A 107 13.83 0.00 13.77
CA GLY A 107 13.65 0.69 15.05
C GLY A 107 14.86 0.61 15.98
N GLY A 108 15.81 -0.29 15.75
CA GLY A 108 16.98 -0.45 16.64
C GLY A 108 16.61 -0.75 18.11
N GLY A 109 15.44 -1.33 18.36
CA GLY A 109 14.91 -1.55 19.71
C GLY A 109 14.21 -0.35 20.34
N SER A 110 13.98 0.74 19.59
CA SER A 110 13.34 1.96 20.11
C SER A 110 11.97 1.69 20.71
N THR A 111 11.68 2.28 21.87
CA THR A 111 10.33 2.27 22.50
C THR A 111 9.69 3.66 22.42
N GLY A 112 8.37 3.75 22.57
CA GLY A 112 7.67 5.03 22.75
C GLY A 112 7.03 5.57 21.46
N LEU A 113 7.20 6.86 21.16
CA LEU A 113 6.29 7.65 20.28
C LEU A 113 6.14 7.16 18.82
N GLY A 114 6.95 6.21 18.40
CA GLY A 114 6.83 5.43 17.18
C GLY A 114 7.98 5.65 16.20
N LEU A 115 7.98 4.91 15.09
CA LEU A 115 9.02 5.02 14.06
C LEU A 115 8.68 6.13 13.07
N VAL A 116 7.42 6.19 12.63
CA VAL A 116 6.88 7.22 11.74
C VAL A 116 5.67 7.88 12.39
N ARG A 117 5.54 9.20 12.24
CA ARG A 117 4.42 9.98 12.75
C ARG A 117 3.85 10.93 11.68
N PHE A 118 2.53 10.97 11.59
CA PHE A 118 1.78 11.93 10.77
C PHE A 118 1.06 12.97 11.66
N ARG A 119 1.17 14.27 11.29
CA ARG A 119 0.58 15.43 11.99
C ARG A 119 -0.30 16.26 11.03
N SER A 120 -0.85 17.38 11.51
CA SER A 120 -1.90 18.11 10.80
C SER A 120 -1.48 18.79 9.50
N LYS A 121 -0.18 19.08 9.30
CA LYS A 121 0.32 19.74 8.08
C LYS A 121 0.69 18.76 6.96
N CYS A 122 0.34 17.48 7.05
CA CYS A 122 0.51 16.54 5.94
C CYS A 122 -0.82 15.89 5.50
N PRO A 123 -1.91 16.65 5.31
CA PRO A 123 -3.17 16.05 4.92
C PRO A 123 -3.06 15.40 3.55
N GLY A 124 -3.61 14.19 3.39
CA GLY A 124 -3.54 13.47 2.12
C GLY A 124 -2.18 12.86 1.80
N ILE A 125 -1.21 12.85 2.73
CA ILE A 125 0.08 12.19 2.52
C ILE A 125 -0.12 10.69 2.30
N ARG A 126 0.60 10.11 1.34
CA ARG A 126 0.68 8.65 1.12
C ARG A 126 2.06 8.12 1.48
N PHE A 127 2.11 7.00 2.19
CA PHE A 127 3.34 6.34 2.63
C PHE A 127 3.27 4.85 2.28
N THR A 128 4.12 4.39 1.36
CA THR A 128 3.92 3.08 0.74
C THR A 128 5.19 2.26 0.53
N GLY A 129 5.08 0.94 0.72
CA GLY A 129 6.12 -0.02 0.31
C GLY A 129 7.23 -0.29 1.32
N PHE A 130 7.06 -0.02 2.62
CA PHE A 130 8.14 -0.16 3.61
C PHE A 130 8.00 -1.40 4.48
N THR A 131 9.12 -1.98 4.91
CA THR A 131 9.13 -2.85 6.10
C THR A 131 9.45 -2.05 7.34
N PHE A 132 8.64 -2.20 8.39
CA PHE A 132 8.92 -1.70 9.73
C PHE A 132 9.33 -2.86 10.63
N ARG A 133 10.47 -2.73 11.32
CA ARG A 133 10.94 -3.80 12.19
C ARG A 133 11.71 -3.38 13.41
N ASN A 134 11.98 -4.36 14.27
CA ASN A 134 12.92 -4.26 15.38
C ASN A 134 12.58 -3.11 16.33
N MET A 135 11.32 -3.05 16.76
CA MET A 135 10.85 -2.06 17.71
C MET A 135 10.80 -2.65 19.12
N GLY A 136 11.14 -1.84 20.12
CA GLY A 136 10.99 -2.21 21.52
C GLY A 136 9.53 -2.30 21.96
N LYS A 137 9.32 -2.91 23.13
CA LYS A 137 7.99 -3.04 23.75
C LYS A 137 7.83 -2.08 24.93
N SER A 138 6.83 -1.23 24.84
CA SER A 138 6.28 -0.40 25.92
C SER A 138 4.85 -0.06 25.55
N PHE A 139 4.00 0.27 26.52
CA PHE A 139 2.56 0.44 26.31
C PHE A 139 2.21 1.37 25.15
N TRP A 140 3.00 2.42 24.89
CA TRP A 140 2.77 3.38 23.80
C TRP A 140 3.69 3.20 22.61
N SER A 141 4.21 1.99 22.39
CA SER A 141 5.08 1.70 21.25
C SER A 141 4.23 1.30 20.04
N GLN A 142 4.42 1.99 18.92
CA GLN A 142 3.77 1.69 17.63
C GLN A 142 4.71 2.01 16.46
N ALA A 143 4.70 1.24 15.38
CA ALA A 143 5.50 1.57 14.21
C ALA A 143 5.02 2.88 13.58
N ILE A 144 3.71 3.03 13.40
CA ILE A 144 3.09 4.23 12.85
C ILE A 144 2.15 4.86 13.86
N ARG A 145 2.33 6.17 14.05
CA ARG A 145 1.46 7.01 14.87
C ARG A 145 0.75 8.05 14.01
N MET A 146 -0.58 8.03 14.06
CA MET A 146 -1.43 9.06 13.49
C MET A 146 -2.12 9.80 14.63
N GLY A 147 -1.93 11.12 14.74
CA GLY A 147 -2.54 11.86 15.84
C GLY A 147 -1.71 11.95 17.12
N SER A 148 -2.35 12.43 18.18
CA SER A 148 -1.81 12.43 19.55
C SER A 148 -2.94 12.33 20.57
N ALA A 149 -2.68 11.66 21.70
CA ALA A 149 -3.57 11.66 22.86
C ALA A 149 -3.60 12.99 23.64
N SER A 150 -2.70 13.93 23.32
CA SER A 150 -2.45 15.16 24.08
C SER A 150 -3.18 16.42 23.55
N GLY A 151 -4.12 16.30 22.60
CA GLY A 151 -4.83 17.45 22.04
C GLY A 151 -4.01 18.31 21.03
N GLY A 152 -4.65 19.13 20.19
CA GLY A 152 -4.00 20.22 19.40
C GLY A 152 -3.71 19.94 17.90
N VAL A 153 -2.71 20.63 17.32
CA VAL A 153 -2.27 20.57 15.89
C VAL A 153 -1.67 19.21 15.46
N PHE A 154 -1.99 18.12 16.16
CA PHE A 154 -1.38 16.81 15.93
C PHE A 154 -2.28 15.84 15.17
N ALA A 155 -3.53 16.22 14.87
CA ALA A 155 -4.47 15.40 14.10
C ALA A 155 -3.86 14.95 12.76
N SER A 156 -4.07 13.70 12.38
CA SER A 156 -3.74 13.20 11.04
C SER A 156 -5.00 13.21 10.18
N VAL A 157 -4.96 13.81 9.00
CA VAL A 157 -6.14 13.92 8.14
C VAL A 157 -5.86 13.30 6.79
N LYS A 158 -6.66 12.31 6.38
CA LYS A 158 -6.56 11.66 5.06
C LYS A 158 -5.18 11.06 4.75
N ALA A 159 -4.35 10.79 5.77
CA ALA A 159 -3.09 10.11 5.57
C ALA A 159 -3.34 8.65 5.14
N GLU A 160 -2.53 8.14 4.24
CA GLU A 160 -2.65 6.81 3.66
C GLU A 160 -1.37 6.02 3.90
N VAL A 161 -1.50 4.81 4.42
CA VAL A 161 -0.39 3.86 4.58
C VAL A 161 -0.77 2.54 3.94
N ASP A 162 0.04 2.12 2.98
CA ASP A 162 -0.24 0.95 2.16
C ASP A 162 1.00 0.15 1.75
N HIS A 163 0.81 -1.12 1.36
CA HIS A 163 1.88 -2.00 0.87
C HIS A 163 3.07 -2.17 1.83
N CYS A 164 2.83 -2.06 3.14
CA CYS A 164 3.87 -2.17 4.16
C CYS A 164 3.86 -3.53 4.84
N VAL A 165 5.03 -3.94 5.33
CA VAL A 165 5.21 -5.13 6.18
C VAL A 165 5.60 -4.68 7.59
N PHE A 166 4.98 -5.27 8.60
CA PHE A 166 5.29 -4.99 10.01
C PHE A 166 5.77 -6.29 10.67
N GLU A 167 7.04 -6.35 11.05
CA GLU A 167 7.63 -7.54 11.67
C GLU A 167 8.35 -7.19 12.97
N LYS A 168 8.14 -7.96 14.05
CA LYS A 168 8.77 -7.70 15.35
C LYS A 168 8.53 -6.26 15.85
N VAL A 169 7.28 -5.80 15.77
CA VAL A 169 6.84 -4.51 16.30
C VAL A 169 5.89 -4.70 17.49
N HIS A 170 5.74 -3.69 18.33
CA HIS A 170 4.75 -3.76 19.42
C HIS A 170 3.31 -3.59 18.92
N ARG A 171 3.07 -2.56 18.10
CA ARG A 171 1.84 -2.35 17.32
C ARG A 171 2.23 -1.85 15.93
N ALA A 172 1.48 -2.19 14.90
CA ALA A 172 1.71 -1.66 13.55
C ALA A 172 1.21 -0.20 13.47
N LEU A 173 -0.03 0.03 13.91
CA LEU A 173 -0.69 1.33 13.82
C LEU A 173 -1.37 1.72 15.12
N VAL A 174 -1.22 2.99 15.49
CA VAL A 174 -2.13 3.65 16.44
C VAL A 174 -2.65 4.95 15.85
N ILE A 175 -3.97 5.09 15.81
CA ILE A 175 -4.67 6.34 15.47
C ILE A 175 -5.27 6.92 16.74
N PHE A 176 -5.01 8.20 17.00
CA PHE A 176 -5.57 8.97 18.11
C PHE A 176 -6.53 10.05 17.61
N GLY A 177 -7.74 10.06 18.16
CA GLY A 177 -8.68 11.17 18.20
C GLY A 177 -8.21 12.16 19.26
N SER A 178 -8.26 13.45 18.93
CA SER A 178 -7.76 14.51 19.79
C SER A 178 -8.90 15.04 20.68
N PRO A 179 -8.79 15.04 22.03
CA PRO A 179 -9.70 15.76 22.93
C PRO A 179 -9.14 17.16 23.29
N PRO A 180 -9.95 18.15 23.75
CA PRO A 180 -11.28 18.57 23.32
C PRO A 180 -11.20 19.68 22.23
N SER A 181 -10.18 19.68 21.38
CA SER A 181 -10.07 20.61 20.25
C SER A 181 -10.74 20.02 19.00
N THR A 182 -11.37 20.86 18.19
CA THR A 182 -12.16 20.58 16.97
C THR A 182 -11.44 19.84 15.82
N THR A 183 -10.25 19.27 16.05
CA THR A 183 -9.39 18.63 15.04
C THR A 183 -9.18 17.17 15.37
N VAL A 184 -9.95 16.29 14.73
CA VAL A 184 -9.88 14.83 14.93
C VAL A 184 -9.01 14.19 13.85
N SER A 185 -8.28 13.11 14.18
CA SER A 185 -7.64 12.31 13.13
C SER A 185 -8.71 11.60 12.31
N ASP A 186 -8.91 12.04 11.08
CA ASP A 186 -10.07 11.71 10.25
C ASP A 186 -9.71 11.34 8.81
N GLY A 187 -10.48 10.43 8.21
CA GLY A 187 -10.28 10.01 6.83
C GLY A 187 -8.98 9.24 6.55
N ASN A 188 -8.20 8.88 7.59
CA ASN A 188 -6.95 8.15 7.38
C ASN A 188 -7.25 6.73 6.90
N SER A 189 -6.38 6.19 6.05
CA SER A 189 -6.53 4.86 5.46
C SER A 189 -5.28 4.03 5.77
N PHE A 190 -5.48 2.81 6.25
CA PHE A 190 -4.42 1.83 6.49
C PHE A 190 -4.81 0.50 5.84
N HIS A 191 -4.18 0.17 4.73
CA HIS A 191 -4.65 -0.92 3.87
C HIS A 191 -3.59 -1.62 3.05
N ASP A 192 -3.90 -2.82 2.56
CA ASP A 192 -2.98 -3.62 1.76
C ASP A 192 -1.65 -3.86 2.50
N ASN A 193 -1.70 -4.11 3.82
CA ASN A 193 -0.50 -4.34 4.64
C ASN A 193 -0.46 -5.76 5.21
N LEU A 194 0.75 -6.29 5.37
CA LEU A 194 1.01 -7.53 6.09
C LEU A 194 1.56 -7.22 7.49
N ILE A 195 0.84 -7.63 8.53
CA ILE A 195 1.25 -7.49 9.92
C ILE A 195 1.57 -8.87 10.48
N LEU A 196 2.87 -9.12 10.66
CA LEU A 196 3.40 -10.32 11.30
C LEU A 196 3.32 -10.18 12.84
N PRO A 197 3.64 -11.25 13.61
CA PRO A 197 3.36 -11.27 15.04
C PRO A 197 3.83 -10.00 15.77
N THR A 198 2.87 -9.32 16.39
CA THR A 198 3.09 -8.14 17.22
C THR A 198 3.14 -8.55 18.69
N THR A 199 3.79 -7.75 19.54
CA THR A 199 3.78 -8.02 21.00
C THR A 199 2.58 -7.40 21.74
N GLY A 200 1.85 -6.49 21.11
CA GLY A 200 0.61 -5.90 21.59
C GLY A 200 -0.51 -5.99 20.55
N GLN A 201 -1.45 -5.04 20.59
CA GLN A 201 -2.51 -4.94 19.59
C GLN A 201 -1.90 -4.67 18.21
N ALA A 202 -2.34 -5.33 17.14
CA ALA A 202 -1.76 -5.06 15.82
C ALA A 202 -2.16 -3.66 15.32
N ILE A 203 -3.44 -3.31 15.40
CA ILE A 203 -3.98 -2.00 15.03
C ILE A 203 -4.85 -1.50 16.19
N ALA A 204 -4.62 -0.26 16.64
CA ALA A 204 -5.48 0.40 17.62
C ALA A 204 -6.00 1.74 17.09
N VAL A 205 -7.31 1.94 17.18
CA VAL A 205 -7.98 3.17 16.75
C VAL A 205 -8.73 3.73 17.97
N TYR A 206 -8.18 4.80 18.55
CA TYR A 206 -8.72 5.45 19.75
C TYR A 206 -9.37 6.79 19.39
N GLY A 207 -10.69 6.93 19.49
CA GLY A 207 -11.42 8.17 19.19
C GLY A 207 -11.32 8.56 17.72
N ILE A 208 -12.46 8.78 17.09
CA ILE A 208 -12.54 8.52 15.65
C ILE A 208 -12.94 9.78 14.91
N GLY A 209 -12.32 10.00 13.75
CA GLY A 209 -12.97 10.37 12.50
C GLY A 209 -13.31 9.11 11.68
N GLY A 210 -13.95 9.23 10.52
CA GLY A 210 -14.21 8.15 9.56
C GLY A 210 -12.92 7.60 8.95
N ASN A 211 -12.15 6.86 9.76
CA ASN A 211 -10.89 6.22 9.39
C ASN A 211 -11.16 4.81 8.82
N PHE A 212 -10.36 4.41 7.85
CA PHE A 212 -10.54 3.20 7.05
C PHE A 212 -9.41 2.21 7.32
N ILE A 213 -9.75 1.02 7.81
CA ILE A 213 -8.81 -0.09 8.03
C ILE A 213 -9.28 -1.25 7.14
N TYR A 214 -8.58 -1.51 6.04
CA TYR A 214 -9.07 -2.52 5.10
C TYR A 214 -7.98 -3.30 4.39
N ASN A 215 -8.30 -4.48 3.86
CA ASN A 215 -7.35 -5.28 3.07
C ASN A 215 -6.03 -5.58 3.81
N ASN A 216 -6.03 -5.69 5.14
CA ASN A 216 -4.82 -6.06 5.89
C ASN A 216 -4.84 -7.55 6.23
N THR A 217 -3.68 -8.19 6.24
CA THR A 217 -3.51 -9.55 6.80
C THR A 217 -2.72 -9.45 8.10
N ILE A 218 -3.31 -9.87 9.21
CA ILE A 218 -2.75 -9.81 10.57
C ILE A 218 -2.56 -11.23 11.08
N VAL A 219 -1.34 -11.55 11.50
CA VAL A 219 -0.95 -12.91 11.89
C VAL A 219 -0.44 -12.92 13.32
N ASN A 220 -1.10 -13.69 14.18
CA ASN A 220 -0.76 -13.93 15.59
C ASN A 220 -0.44 -12.63 16.37
N PRO A 221 -1.37 -11.65 16.43
CA PRO A 221 -1.19 -10.50 17.29
C PRO A 221 -1.04 -10.93 18.76
N GLY A 222 -0.10 -10.28 19.46
CA GLY A 222 0.15 -10.53 20.88
C GLY A 222 -0.99 -10.09 21.81
N HIS A 223 -1.96 -9.33 21.29
CA HIS A 223 -3.22 -8.98 21.94
C HIS A 223 -4.37 -9.04 20.92
N ASP A 224 -5.10 -7.94 20.71
CA ASP A 224 -6.16 -7.86 19.71
C ASP A 224 -5.57 -7.66 18.31
N GLY A 225 -6.24 -8.18 17.28
CA GLY A 225 -5.92 -7.83 15.90
C GLY A 225 -6.23 -6.36 15.64
N ILE A 226 -7.51 -6.00 15.71
CA ILE A 226 -7.99 -4.63 15.54
C ILE A 226 -8.79 -4.22 16.78
N PHE A 227 -8.26 -3.24 17.50
CA PHE A 227 -8.90 -2.65 18.67
C PHE A 227 -9.49 -1.27 18.32
N LEU A 228 -10.80 -1.17 18.40
CA LEU A 228 -11.54 0.08 18.22
C LEU A 228 -12.02 0.54 19.59
N SER A 229 -11.74 1.79 19.96
CA SER A 229 -12.21 2.31 21.25
C SER A 229 -12.52 3.79 21.22
N ASP A 230 -13.55 4.16 21.96
CA ASP A 230 -13.91 5.54 22.29
C ASP A 230 -13.48 5.95 23.69
N ALA A 231 -12.99 5.02 24.50
CA ALA A 231 -12.85 5.16 25.95
C ALA A 231 -11.98 6.35 26.34
N ALA A 232 -10.96 6.65 25.53
CA ALA A 232 -10.06 7.76 25.76
C ALA A 232 -10.71 9.12 25.46
N PHE A 233 -11.71 9.21 24.57
CA PHE A 233 -12.10 10.47 23.93
C PHE A 233 -13.61 10.72 23.78
N LYS A 234 -14.46 9.78 24.22
CA LYS A 234 -15.93 9.91 24.34
C LYS A 234 -16.66 10.37 23.06
N GLN A 235 -16.14 10.05 21.88
CA GLN A 235 -16.78 10.36 20.58
C GLN A 235 -16.58 9.23 19.58
N TRP A 236 -17.68 8.83 18.94
CA TRP A 236 -17.68 7.93 17.78
C TRP A 236 -18.03 8.67 16.48
N SER A 237 -17.38 8.30 15.39
CA SER A 237 -17.56 8.84 14.04
C SER A 237 -17.40 7.76 12.94
N GLY A 238 -17.66 6.50 13.29
CA GLY A 238 -17.78 5.43 12.30
C GLY A 238 -16.46 5.03 11.62
N ALA A 239 -15.50 4.50 12.39
CA ALA A 239 -14.40 3.75 11.77
C ALA A 239 -14.96 2.63 10.89
N ILE A 240 -14.34 2.44 9.73
CA ILE A 240 -14.77 1.47 8.71
C ILE A 240 -13.69 0.40 8.60
N VAL A 241 -14.05 -0.83 8.92
CA VAL A 241 -13.16 -1.98 8.97
C VAL A 241 -13.67 -3.06 8.03
N ARG A 242 -12.96 -3.29 6.92
CA ARG A 242 -13.40 -4.20 5.85
C ARG A 242 -12.28 -5.06 5.30
N ASN A 243 -12.59 -6.26 4.83
CA ASN A 243 -11.66 -7.07 4.03
C ASN A 243 -10.35 -7.40 4.75
N ASN A 244 -10.31 -7.37 6.08
CA ASN A 244 -9.12 -7.76 6.81
C ASN A 244 -9.16 -9.26 7.11
N ILE A 245 -8.01 -9.93 7.06
CA ILE A 245 -7.85 -11.28 7.61
C ILE A 245 -7.06 -11.16 8.90
N ILE A 246 -7.56 -11.75 9.98
CA ILE A 246 -6.88 -11.84 11.27
C ILE A 246 -6.83 -13.31 11.69
N VAL A 247 -5.63 -13.88 11.78
CA VAL A 247 -5.46 -15.29 12.15
C VAL A 247 -4.67 -15.43 13.44
N GLY A 248 -5.18 -16.27 14.35
CA GLY A 248 -4.52 -16.57 15.61
C GLY A 248 -4.33 -15.36 16.51
N GLY A 249 -3.57 -15.51 17.60
CA GLY A 249 -3.30 -14.41 18.54
C GLY A 249 -4.01 -14.57 19.88
N ALA A 250 -3.68 -13.67 20.82
CA ALA A 250 -3.94 -13.89 22.24
C ALA A 250 -5.33 -13.45 22.72
N ALA A 251 -5.90 -12.39 22.14
CA ALA A 251 -7.15 -11.78 22.61
C ALA A 251 -8.26 -11.82 21.53
N ALA A 252 -8.83 -10.67 21.16
CA ALA A 252 -9.89 -10.60 20.16
C ALA A 252 -9.36 -10.40 18.73
N GLY A 253 -10.03 -10.95 17.72
CA GLY A 253 -9.68 -10.66 16.31
C GLY A 253 -9.98 -9.21 15.98
N ILE A 254 -11.25 -8.82 16.11
CA ILE A 254 -11.68 -7.43 16.10
C ILE A 254 -12.56 -7.17 17.31
N ILE A 255 -12.28 -6.11 18.06
CA ILE A 255 -13.07 -5.67 19.21
C ILE A 255 -13.39 -4.18 19.12
N ALA A 256 -14.64 -3.84 19.43
CA ALA A 256 -15.06 -2.47 19.72
C ALA A 256 -15.28 -2.33 21.23
N ASP A 257 -14.31 -1.79 21.95
CA ASP A 257 -14.47 -1.51 23.38
C ASP A 257 -15.10 -0.13 23.56
N ASN A 258 -16.35 -0.18 24.00
CA ASN A 258 -17.29 0.93 23.96
C ASN A 258 -17.75 1.29 25.37
N THR A 259 -16.79 1.58 26.24
CA THR A 259 -17.09 1.93 27.63
C THR A 259 -17.87 3.25 27.73
N ALA A 260 -17.76 4.17 26.75
CA ALA A 260 -18.46 5.46 26.83
C ALA A 260 -19.92 5.43 26.31
N PHE A 261 -20.30 4.59 25.34
CA PHE A 261 -21.73 4.47 24.95
C PHE A 261 -22.59 3.63 25.89
N LYS A 262 -22.01 2.88 26.84
CA LYS A 262 -22.81 2.24 27.90
C LYS A 262 -23.66 3.26 28.69
N THR A 263 -23.30 4.54 28.65
CA THR A 263 -23.95 5.61 29.41
C THR A 263 -24.81 6.57 28.57
N VAL A 264 -24.67 6.63 27.24
CA VAL A 264 -25.26 7.73 26.41
C VAL A 264 -26.41 7.27 25.49
N GLY A 265 -26.81 6.00 25.49
CA GLY A 265 -28.03 5.54 24.80
C GLY A 265 -28.04 5.63 23.26
N ASN A 266 -27.03 6.23 22.62
CA ASN A 266 -26.97 6.39 21.16
C ASN A 266 -26.30 5.16 20.50
N LYS A 267 -27.07 4.07 20.41
CA LYS A 267 -26.64 2.77 19.84
C LYS A 267 -26.46 2.78 18.31
N THR A 268 -26.68 3.90 17.62
CA THR A 268 -26.89 3.93 16.16
C THR A 268 -25.65 4.27 15.31
N ASN A 269 -24.55 4.76 15.91
CA ASN A 269 -23.35 5.23 15.18
C ASN A 269 -22.06 4.44 15.53
N GLY A 270 -22.18 3.12 15.71
CA GLY A 270 -21.03 2.23 15.94
C GLY A 270 -20.09 2.14 14.72
N PRO A 271 -18.94 1.46 14.85
CA PRO A 271 -18.05 1.24 13.72
C PRO A 271 -18.74 0.34 12.68
N VAL A 272 -18.42 0.54 11.40
CA VAL A 272 -18.82 -0.39 10.34
C VAL A 272 -17.76 -1.48 10.26
N VAL A 273 -18.12 -2.69 10.66
CA VAL A 273 -17.24 -3.86 10.61
C VAL A 273 -17.92 -4.94 9.79
N GLU A 274 -17.46 -5.16 8.56
CA GLU A 274 -18.07 -6.10 7.60
C GLU A 274 -17.03 -6.68 6.64
N ASN A 275 -17.30 -7.85 6.07
CA ASN A 275 -16.40 -8.51 5.11
C ASN A 275 -14.99 -8.75 5.66
N ASN A 276 -14.84 -8.98 6.96
CA ASN A 276 -13.55 -9.39 7.54
C ASN A 276 -13.55 -10.90 7.79
N ASP A 277 -12.39 -11.49 7.98
CA ASP A 277 -12.24 -12.83 8.55
C ASP A 277 -11.39 -12.74 9.82
N ALA A 278 -11.90 -13.29 10.91
CA ALA A 278 -11.14 -13.48 12.14
C ALA A 278 -11.24 -14.95 12.53
N PHE A 279 -10.10 -15.64 12.51
CA PHE A 279 -10.04 -17.08 12.65
C PHE A 279 -9.04 -17.52 13.73
N ALA A 280 -9.41 -18.54 14.50
CA ALA A 280 -8.59 -19.19 15.52
C ALA A 280 -8.01 -18.23 16.59
N MET A 281 -8.71 -17.15 16.93
CA MET A 281 -8.33 -16.28 18.06
C MET A 281 -8.49 -17.02 19.39
N LYS A 282 -7.51 -16.93 20.30
CA LYS A 282 -7.60 -17.57 21.63
C LYS A 282 -8.70 -16.98 22.52
N GLY A 283 -8.94 -15.67 22.42
CA GLY A 283 -9.99 -15.00 23.18
C GLY A 283 -11.35 -15.13 22.50
N ARG A 284 -11.51 -14.46 21.35
CA ARG A 284 -12.71 -14.53 20.50
C ARG A 284 -12.47 -13.87 19.15
N ASN A 285 -13.17 -14.29 18.10
CA ASN A 285 -12.99 -13.70 16.78
C ASN A 285 -13.51 -12.26 16.69
N TYR A 286 -14.69 -12.01 17.25
CA TYR A 286 -15.34 -10.70 17.24
C TYR A 286 -15.94 -10.33 18.60
N ALA A 287 -15.92 -9.05 18.97
CA ALA A 287 -16.43 -8.58 20.26
C ALA A 287 -16.89 -7.11 20.24
N GLY A 288 -17.91 -6.78 21.04
CA GLY A 288 -18.28 -5.39 21.31
C GLY A 288 -19.12 -4.69 20.22
N PHE A 289 -19.55 -5.42 19.19
CA PHE A 289 -20.48 -4.95 18.16
C PHE A 289 -21.33 -6.11 17.63
N LYS A 290 -22.40 -5.81 16.89
CA LYS A 290 -23.20 -6.81 16.19
C LYS A 290 -22.40 -7.33 15.00
N VAL A 291 -22.04 -8.61 15.02
CA VAL A 291 -21.27 -9.25 13.96
C VAL A 291 -22.15 -9.39 12.71
N ALA A 292 -21.78 -8.71 11.61
CA ALA A 292 -22.43 -8.87 10.32
C ALA A 292 -22.18 -10.27 9.73
N ALA A 293 -23.12 -10.80 8.95
CA ALA A 293 -22.99 -12.12 8.31
C ALA A 293 -21.83 -12.20 7.30
N SER A 294 -21.39 -11.06 6.77
CA SER A 294 -20.21 -10.96 5.91
C SER A 294 -18.88 -11.08 6.68
N ASN A 295 -18.89 -10.98 8.01
CA ASN A 295 -17.70 -11.27 8.81
C ASN A 295 -17.59 -12.78 9.04
N LEU A 296 -16.56 -13.37 8.46
CA LEU A 296 -16.30 -14.79 8.44
C LEU A 296 -15.40 -15.21 9.62
N GLN A 297 -15.44 -16.50 9.94
CA GLN A 297 -14.65 -17.11 11.01
C GLN A 297 -14.13 -18.45 10.52
N VAL A 298 -13.44 -18.45 9.38
CA VAL A 298 -13.08 -19.65 8.63
C VAL A 298 -11.58 -19.68 8.38
N ASP A 299 -11.02 -20.87 8.22
CA ASP A 299 -9.60 -21.00 7.92
C ASP A 299 -9.26 -20.29 6.60
N PRO A 300 -8.33 -19.30 6.59
CA PRO A 300 -7.94 -18.60 5.38
C PRO A 300 -7.32 -19.49 4.31
N LYS A 301 -6.84 -20.70 4.65
CA LYS A 301 -6.14 -21.60 3.72
C LYS A 301 -4.97 -20.91 3.02
N PHE A 302 -4.07 -20.34 3.81
CA PHE A 302 -2.83 -19.73 3.31
C PHE A 302 -1.92 -20.77 2.64
N ALA A 303 -1.19 -20.34 1.61
CA ALA A 303 -0.33 -21.20 0.79
C ALA A 303 0.82 -21.80 1.59
N ASN A 304 1.56 -21.00 2.36
CA ASN A 304 2.64 -21.50 3.22
C ASN A 304 2.95 -20.56 4.40
N PRO A 305 2.06 -20.47 5.40
CA PRO A 305 2.23 -19.53 6.51
C PRO A 305 3.50 -19.82 7.33
N THR A 306 3.96 -21.07 7.39
CA THR A 306 5.21 -21.45 8.10
C THR A 306 6.47 -20.83 7.48
N LYS A 307 6.42 -20.47 6.20
CA LYS A 307 7.50 -19.77 5.48
C LYS A 307 7.18 -18.29 5.22
N GLY A 308 6.12 -17.77 5.82
CA GLY A 308 5.69 -16.37 5.65
C GLY A 308 4.92 -16.08 4.37
N ASP A 309 4.45 -17.10 3.65
CA ASP A 309 3.58 -16.92 2.48
C ASP A 309 2.11 -16.97 2.89
N TYR A 310 1.52 -15.79 3.04
CA TYR A 310 0.14 -15.56 3.47
C TYR A 310 -0.81 -15.26 2.30
N ARG A 311 -0.44 -15.64 1.07
CA ARG A 311 -1.37 -15.67 -0.05
C ARG A 311 -2.43 -16.75 0.18
N LEU A 312 -3.66 -16.48 -0.21
CA LEU A 312 -4.73 -17.48 -0.19
C LEU A 312 -4.44 -18.58 -1.21
N THR A 313 -4.88 -19.80 -0.94
CA THR A 313 -4.96 -20.85 -1.96
C THR A 313 -6.30 -20.78 -2.70
N ALA A 314 -6.39 -21.42 -3.86
CA ALA A 314 -7.63 -21.52 -4.62
C ALA A 314 -8.79 -22.25 -3.92
N ALA A 315 -8.50 -22.94 -2.81
CA ALA A 315 -9.49 -23.61 -1.96
C ALA A 315 -9.95 -22.73 -0.79
N SER A 316 -9.41 -21.52 -0.65
CA SER A 316 -9.77 -20.62 0.43
C SER A 316 -11.23 -20.17 0.32
N PRO A 317 -11.98 -20.18 1.43
CA PRO A 317 -13.33 -19.62 1.47
C PRO A 317 -13.35 -18.09 1.41
N LEU A 318 -12.18 -17.43 1.48
CA LEU A 318 -12.03 -15.97 1.51
C LEU A 318 -11.79 -15.35 0.13
N VAL A 319 -11.64 -16.19 -0.90
CA VAL A 319 -11.50 -15.75 -2.30
C VAL A 319 -12.82 -15.17 -2.79
N ASP A 320 -12.76 -14.01 -3.44
CA ASP A 320 -13.89 -13.24 -3.97
C ASP A 320 -14.97 -12.96 -2.88
N LYS A 321 -14.57 -12.70 -1.62
CA LYS A 321 -15.48 -12.41 -0.48
C LYS A 321 -15.36 -11.02 0.13
N GLY A 322 -14.43 -10.21 -0.33
CA GLY A 322 -14.27 -8.83 0.10
C GLY A 322 -15.46 -7.95 -0.30
N SER A 323 -15.58 -6.82 0.39
CA SER A 323 -16.46 -5.72 0.04
C SER A 323 -15.90 -4.90 -1.12
N THR A 324 -16.79 -4.43 -1.98
CA THR A 324 -16.49 -3.46 -3.04
C THR A 324 -16.59 -2.00 -2.62
N ASN A 325 -17.09 -1.76 -1.41
CA ASN A 325 -17.23 -0.43 -0.86
C ASN A 325 -15.95 -0.01 -0.10
N LEU A 326 -14.88 0.24 -0.84
CA LEU A 326 -13.58 0.67 -0.31
C LEU A 326 -13.37 2.17 -0.52
N SER A 327 -12.68 2.83 0.42
CA SER A 327 -12.41 4.28 0.33
C SER A 327 -11.43 4.61 -0.79
N LYS A 328 -10.50 3.70 -1.08
CA LYS A 328 -9.58 3.77 -2.22
C LYS A 328 -9.43 2.37 -2.82
N ILE A 329 -9.21 2.35 -4.12
CA ILE A 329 -8.98 1.13 -4.89
C ILE A 329 -7.57 1.22 -5.48
N ARG A 330 -6.69 0.29 -5.08
CA ARG A 330 -5.31 0.17 -5.58
C ARG A 330 -5.01 -1.27 -5.97
N HIS A 331 -3.74 -1.58 -6.19
CA HIS A 331 -3.27 -2.94 -6.23
C HIS A 331 -3.06 -3.50 -4.81
N ASP A 332 -2.84 -4.80 -4.69
CA ASP A 332 -2.51 -5.54 -3.49
C ASP A 332 -0.98 -5.56 -3.21
N MET A 333 -0.55 -6.24 -2.16
CA MET A 333 0.87 -6.36 -1.78
C MET A 333 1.80 -6.91 -2.89
N ASP A 334 1.28 -7.65 -3.86
CA ASP A 334 2.03 -8.18 -4.99
C ASP A 334 1.83 -7.39 -6.28
N SER A 335 1.17 -6.25 -6.18
CA SER A 335 0.88 -5.34 -7.28
C SER A 335 -0.16 -5.88 -8.29
N TYR A 336 -1.03 -6.79 -7.86
CA TYR A 336 -2.26 -7.18 -8.57
C TYR A 336 -3.39 -6.19 -8.30
N PRO A 337 -4.18 -5.80 -9.31
CA PRO A 337 -5.31 -4.90 -9.13
C PRO A 337 -6.37 -5.52 -8.22
N ARG A 338 -6.91 -4.70 -7.31
CA ARG A 338 -8.15 -5.03 -6.62
C ARG A 338 -9.32 -5.01 -7.62
N PHE A 339 -10.35 -5.82 -7.37
CA PHE A 339 -11.55 -5.96 -8.22
C PHE A 339 -11.31 -6.65 -9.57
N PHE A 340 -10.33 -7.54 -9.62
CA PHE A 340 -10.27 -8.57 -10.65
C PHE A 340 -10.91 -9.85 -10.12
N ALA A 341 -11.70 -10.55 -10.93
CA ALA A 341 -12.37 -11.77 -10.49
C ALA A 341 -11.42 -12.97 -10.63
N TYR A 342 -11.10 -13.67 -9.53
CA TYR A 342 -10.34 -14.91 -9.64
C TYR A 342 -11.16 -15.98 -10.36
N LYS A 343 -12.49 -16.06 -10.14
CA LYS A 343 -13.42 -16.94 -10.88
C LYS A 343 -14.80 -16.29 -11.09
N GLY A 344 -15.08 -15.84 -12.32
CA GLY A 344 -16.43 -15.43 -12.74
C GLY A 344 -16.51 -14.00 -13.27
N ALA A 345 -17.73 -13.52 -13.50
CA ALA A 345 -17.96 -12.17 -14.03
C ALA A 345 -18.01 -11.10 -12.92
N ALA A 346 -18.33 -11.49 -11.68
CA ALA A 346 -18.44 -10.57 -10.55
C ALA A 346 -17.05 -10.19 -10.04
N ARG A 347 -16.74 -8.89 -10.10
CA ARG A 347 -15.46 -8.29 -9.69
C ARG A 347 -15.46 -8.03 -8.19
N ILE A 348 -15.21 -9.07 -7.41
CA ILE A 348 -15.19 -9.02 -5.95
C ILE A 348 -13.76 -9.30 -5.50
N PRO A 349 -13.14 -8.47 -4.63
CA PRO A 349 -11.78 -8.67 -4.20
C PRO A 349 -11.71 -9.80 -3.18
N ASP A 350 -10.54 -10.37 -3.02
CA ASP A 350 -10.23 -11.25 -1.89
C ASP A 350 -10.19 -10.45 -0.58
N MET A 351 -10.43 -11.14 0.53
CA MET A 351 -10.07 -10.57 1.83
C MET A 351 -8.55 -10.63 2.05
N GLY A 352 -8.01 -9.66 2.79
CA GLY A 352 -6.60 -9.62 3.19
C GLY A 352 -5.70 -8.82 2.26
N ALA A 353 -4.40 -8.90 2.51
CA ALA A 353 -3.36 -8.10 1.86
C ALA A 353 -3.02 -8.52 0.43
N TYR A 354 -3.47 -9.70 0.01
CA TYR A 354 -3.15 -10.32 -1.27
C TYR A 354 -4.44 -10.70 -2.01
N GLU A 355 -4.43 -10.55 -3.33
CA GLU A 355 -5.40 -11.10 -4.27
C GLU A 355 -4.86 -12.41 -4.83
N LEU A 356 -5.71 -13.43 -4.86
CA LEU A 356 -5.41 -14.66 -5.56
C LEU A 356 -5.48 -14.43 -7.07
N HIS A 357 -4.36 -14.71 -7.72
CA HIS A 357 -4.18 -14.54 -9.14
C HIS A 357 -3.79 -15.88 -9.77
N ARG A 358 -4.01 -15.99 -11.08
CA ARG A 358 -3.65 -17.18 -11.88
C ARG A 358 -2.30 -17.08 -12.55
N GLN A 359 -1.68 -15.91 -12.51
CA GLN A 359 -0.49 -15.58 -13.28
C GLN A 359 0.39 -14.64 -12.48
N ASP A 360 1.70 -14.86 -12.56
CA ASP A 360 2.73 -13.98 -12.00
C ASP A 360 3.62 -13.43 -13.10
N MET A 361 4.09 -12.21 -12.91
CA MET A 361 5.10 -11.52 -13.68
C MET A 361 6.20 -10.99 -12.76
N VAL A 362 7.42 -11.51 -12.94
CA VAL A 362 8.58 -11.12 -12.14
C VAL A 362 9.70 -10.63 -13.04
N VAL A 363 10.27 -9.47 -12.74
CA VAL A 363 11.53 -9.02 -13.35
C VAL A 363 12.66 -9.87 -12.80
N THR A 364 13.24 -10.74 -13.62
CA THR A 364 14.30 -11.67 -13.22
C THR A 364 15.69 -11.10 -13.45
N THR A 365 15.84 -10.22 -14.44
CA THR A 365 17.07 -9.44 -14.67
C THR A 365 16.68 -7.96 -14.72
N PRO A 366 17.34 -7.08 -13.93
CA PRO A 366 16.99 -5.67 -13.87
C PRO A 366 16.92 -5.00 -15.25
N LEU A 367 15.91 -4.15 -15.42
CA LEU A 367 15.76 -3.32 -16.61
C LEU A 367 16.57 -2.03 -16.38
N GLN A 368 17.63 -1.86 -17.17
CA GLN A 368 18.54 -0.72 -17.07
C GLN A 368 18.81 -0.17 -18.47
N THR A 369 18.94 1.15 -18.59
CA THR A 369 19.33 1.79 -19.84
C THR A 369 20.56 1.13 -20.48
N GLY A 370 20.46 0.88 -21.79
CA GLY A 370 21.52 0.23 -22.58
C GLY A 370 21.77 -1.25 -22.29
N LYS A 371 20.91 -1.90 -21.48
CA LYS A 371 21.01 -3.33 -21.18
C LYS A 371 19.76 -4.10 -21.58
N THR A 372 19.92 -5.40 -21.72
CA THR A 372 18.80 -6.35 -21.85
C THR A 372 18.50 -6.95 -20.50
N GLY A 373 17.33 -6.63 -19.94
CA GLY A 373 16.81 -7.34 -18.78
C GLY A 373 15.83 -8.44 -19.19
N SER A 374 15.19 -9.07 -18.22
CA SER A 374 14.26 -10.17 -18.48
C SER A 374 13.10 -10.18 -17.51
N VAL A 375 11.94 -10.56 -18.03
CA VAL A 375 10.69 -10.74 -17.28
C VAL A 375 10.25 -12.20 -17.43
N LYS A 376 9.98 -12.85 -16.31
CA LYS A 376 9.43 -14.20 -16.25
C LYS A 376 7.94 -14.12 -15.97
N PHE A 377 7.17 -14.82 -16.79
CA PHE A 377 5.75 -15.08 -16.57
C PHE A 377 5.56 -16.51 -16.10
N SER A 378 4.79 -16.70 -15.03
CA SER A 378 4.34 -18.01 -14.53
C SER A 378 2.83 -18.04 -14.40
N GLY A 379 2.26 -19.25 -14.31
CA GLY A 379 0.82 -19.45 -14.17
C GLY A 379 0.16 -20.03 -15.42
N THR A 380 -1.15 -19.79 -15.55
CA THR A 380 -1.97 -20.37 -16.62
C THR A 380 -1.50 -19.95 -18.02
N PRO A 381 -1.44 -20.87 -19.00
CA PRO A 381 -1.00 -20.52 -20.35
C PRO A 381 -1.88 -19.50 -21.07
N GLY A 382 -1.24 -18.49 -21.67
CA GLY A 382 -1.87 -17.51 -22.57
C GLY A 382 -0.86 -16.49 -23.11
N LEU A 383 -1.36 -15.37 -23.65
CA LEU A 383 -0.53 -14.35 -24.32
C LEU A 383 -0.05 -13.23 -23.38
N GLY A 384 1.26 -13.22 -23.11
CA GLY A 384 1.99 -12.14 -22.42
C GLY A 384 1.88 -10.80 -23.13
N LEU A 385 1.50 -9.74 -22.42
CA LEU A 385 1.68 -8.35 -22.84
C LEU A 385 2.60 -7.67 -21.84
N VAL A 386 3.35 -6.66 -22.30
CA VAL A 386 4.00 -5.66 -21.46
C VAL A 386 3.68 -4.34 -22.11
N LEU A 387 3.06 -3.46 -21.33
CA LEU A 387 2.87 -2.06 -21.67
C LEU A 387 3.94 -1.26 -20.92
N PHE A 388 4.26 -0.07 -21.43
CA PHE A 388 5.19 0.86 -20.82
C PHE A 388 4.51 2.22 -20.68
N SER A 389 4.71 2.91 -19.57
CA SER A 389 4.35 4.33 -19.40
C SER A 389 5.49 5.07 -18.73
N LEU A 390 5.63 6.35 -19.04
CA LEU A 390 6.53 7.29 -18.38
C LEU A 390 5.68 8.10 -17.38
N ASN A 391 6.10 8.17 -16.11
CA ASN A 391 5.39 8.82 -14.99
C ASN A 391 4.10 8.12 -14.52
N ASP A 392 3.60 8.57 -13.35
CA ASP A 392 2.44 8.03 -12.63
C ASP A 392 1.31 7.68 -13.60
N VAL A 393 1.04 6.38 -13.70
CA VAL A 393 -0.02 5.85 -14.56
C VAL A 393 -1.35 6.26 -13.96
N ASN A 394 -2.23 6.80 -14.79
CA ASN A 394 -3.59 7.08 -14.40
C ASN A 394 -4.28 5.77 -13.94
N LEU A 395 -4.92 5.83 -12.77
CA LEU A 395 -5.81 4.78 -12.31
C LEU A 395 -7.03 4.77 -13.23
N LEU A 396 -7.25 3.70 -13.99
CA LEU A 396 -8.56 3.47 -14.59
C LEU A 396 -9.47 2.92 -13.51
N SER A 397 -10.18 3.81 -12.83
CA SER A 397 -11.31 3.43 -11.98
C SER A 397 -12.32 2.59 -12.79
N PRO A 398 -12.92 1.51 -12.24
CA PRO A 398 -12.75 0.96 -10.88
C PRO A 398 -11.64 -0.11 -10.77
N TYR A 399 -10.79 -0.28 -11.77
CA TYR A 399 -9.87 -1.41 -11.93
C TYR A 399 -8.50 -1.24 -11.25
N GLY A 400 -8.18 -0.03 -10.79
CA GLY A 400 -6.82 0.32 -10.36
C GLY A 400 -5.95 0.82 -11.52
N VAL A 401 -4.64 0.57 -11.49
CA VAL A 401 -3.70 1.03 -12.53
C VAL A 401 -3.90 0.17 -13.78
N LEU A 402 -4.35 0.73 -14.91
CA LEU A 402 -4.35 0.05 -16.21
C LEU A 402 -3.53 0.90 -17.19
N LEU A 403 -2.49 0.33 -17.81
CA LEU A 403 -1.55 1.06 -18.69
C LEU A 403 -2.12 1.42 -20.07
N ILE A 404 -3.44 1.35 -20.25
CA ILE A 404 -4.10 1.79 -21.49
C ILE A 404 -4.84 3.09 -21.18
N ASP A 405 -4.13 4.21 -21.26
CA ASP A 405 -4.79 5.53 -21.35
C ASP A 405 -4.92 5.89 -22.84
N PRO A 406 -6.14 5.96 -23.40
CA PRO A 406 -6.36 6.34 -24.79
C PRO A 406 -5.94 7.79 -25.12
N GLY A 407 -5.61 8.61 -24.12
CA GLY A 407 -5.04 9.96 -24.27
C GLY A 407 -3.52 10.04 -24.12
N LEU A 408 -2.83 8.99 -23.64
CA LEU A 408 -1.35 8.95 -23.57
C LEU A 408 -0.79 8.29 -24.84
N LEU A 409 -0.16 9.10 -25.68
CA LEU A 409 0.37 8.76 -27.01
C LEU A 409 1.54 7.76 -27.04
N ILE A 410 1.87 7.06 -25.95
CA ILE A 410 2.92 6.05 -25.93
C ILE A 410 2.44 4.81 -25.17
N SER A 411 1.76 3.91 -25.89
CA SER A 411 1.59 2.51 -25.50
C SER A 411 2.27 1.63 -26.55
N ALA A 412 3.53 1.27 -26.32
CA ALA A 412 4.17 0.22 -27.10
C ALA A 412 3.78 -1.13 -26.48
N ALA A 413 2.83 -1.83 -27.10
CA ALA A 413 2.48 -3.20 -26.74
C ALA A 413 3.33 -4.16 -27.57
N THR A 414 4.10 -5.03 -26.91
CA THR A 414 4.72 -6.18 -27.59
C THR A 414 3.98 -7.44 -27.19
N ALA A 415 3.59 -8.27 -28.17
CA ALA A 415 3.10 -9.62 -27.92
C ALA A 415 4.28 -10.49 -27.50
N ILE A 416 4.26 -11.00 -26.27
CA ILE A 416 5.44 -11.62 -25.67
C ILE A 416 5.30 -13.14 -25.55
N GLY A 417 4.53 -13.79 -26.43
CA GLY A 417 4.44 -15.25 -26.57
C GLY A 417 3.74 -15.99 -25.41
N SER A 418 4.00 -17.29 -25.28
CA SER A 418 3.31 -18.19 -24.34
C SER A 418 3.78 -18.05 -22.88
N ILE A 419 2.82 -18.07 -21.96
CA ILE A 419 3.00 -18.31 -20.52
C ILE A 419 2.87 -19.83 -20.25
N PRO A 420 3.62 -20.44 -19.30
CA PRO A 420 4.77 -19.87 -18.61
C PRO A 420 5.95 -19.64 -19.58
N GLY A 421 6.74 -18.60 -19.34
CA GLY A 421 7.85 -18.26 -20.23
C GLY A 421 8.67 -17.08 -19.73
N THR A 422 9.94 -16.99 -20.16
CA THR A 422 10.81 -15.84 -19.88
C THR A 422 11.01 -15.03 -21.15
N ARG A 423 11.08 -13.71 -21.01
CA ARG A 423 11.19 -12.77 -22.12
C ARG A 423 12.22 -11.70 -21.84
N ALA A 424 13.12 -11.53 -22.80
CA ALA A 424 14.14 -10.50 -22.78
C ALA A 424 13.52 -9.17 -23.21
N ILE A 425 13.84 -8.09 -22.49
CA ILE A 425 13.44 -6.73 -22.81
C ILE A 425 14.70 -5.89 -22.92
N ALA A 426 15.00 -5.41 -24.13
CA ALA A 426 16.11 -4.49 -24.37
C ALA A 426 15.66 -3.06 -24.08
N ILE A 427 16.35 -2.38 -23.16
CA ILE A 427 16.11 -0.97 -22.87
C ILE A 427 17.10 -0.13 -23.66
N PRO A 428 16.64 0.87 -24.45
CA PRO A 428 17.52 1.76 -25.18
C PRO A 428 18.57 2.44 -24.29
N ASN A 429 19.77 2.66 -24.83
CA ASN A 429 20.80 3.45 -24.16
C ASN A 429 20.52 4.94 -24.35
N ASP A 430 19.45 5.43 -23.72
CA ASP A 430 19.03 6.83 -23.81
C ASP A 430 19.14 7.49 -22.43
N PRO A 431 20.01 8.50 -22.26
CA PRO A 431 20.16 9.23 -21.01
C PRO A 431 18.86 9.84 -20.48
N ARG A 432 17.87 10.09 -21.34
CA ARG A 432 16.55 10.60 -20.94
C ARG A 432 15.72 9.57 -20.20
N LEU A 433 16.02 8.28 -20.35
CA LEU A 433 15.34 7.19 -19.64
C LEU A 433 15.89 6.98 -18.23
N VAL A 434 17.08 7.51 -17.92
CA VAL A 434 17.71 7.33 -16.60
C VAL A 434 16.86 7.98 -15.52
N GLY A 435 16.50 7.21 -14.50
CA GLY A 435 15.64 7.68 -13.41
C GLY A 435 14.15 7.73 -13.76
N ILE A 436 13.75 7.31 -14.96
CA ILE A 436 12.34 7.14 -15.31
C ILE A 436 11.80 5.85 -14.67
N ARG A 437 10.60 5.96 -14.11
CA ARG A 437 9.79 4.82 -13.66
C ARG A 437 9.21 4.08 -14.86
N LEU A 438 9.65 2.85 -15.07
CA LEU A 438 9.08 1.91 -16.01
C LEU A 438 8.02 1.07 -15.30
N VAL A 439 6.81 1.05 -15.86
CA VAL A 439 5.74 0.20 -15.37
C VAL A 439 5.50 -0.90 -16.37
N LEU A 440 5.55 -2.15 -15.93
CA LEU A 440 5.23 -3.34 -16.72
C LEU A 440 3.83 -3.81 -16.33
N GLN A 441 3.03 -4.24 -17.30
CA GLN A 441 1.77 -4.94 -17.07
C GLN A 441 1.76 -6.25 -17.82
N GLY A 442 1.86 -7.36 -17.09
CA GLY A 442 1.71 -8.72 -17.61
C GLY A 442 0.31 -8.96 -18.12
N GLY A 443 0.07 -9.84 -19.10
CA GLY A 443 -0.03 -11.30 -18.88
C GLY A 443 -0.85 -12.37 -19.70
N SER A 444 -2.14 -12.72 -19.54
CA SER A 444 -2.75 -13.78 -20.37
C SER A 444 -4.18 -13.55 -20.88
N VAL A 445 -4.47 -14.22 -21.99
CA VAL A 445 -5.79 -14.37 -22.60
C VAL A 445 -6.09 -15.86 -22.59
N THR A 446 -7.08 -16.29 -21.81
CA THR A 446 -7.48 -17.70 -21.71
C THR A 446 -8.91 -17.92 -22.21
N GLY A 447 -9.20 -19.15 -22.63
CA GLY A 447 -10.54 -19.60 -23.01
C GLY A 447 -11.04 -19.18 -24.40
N ALA A 448 -12.13 -19.81 -24.85
CA ALA A 448 -12.75 -19.57 -26.16
C ALA A 448 -13.24 -18.12 -26.36
N ASN A 449 -13.47 -17.39 -25.28
CA ASN A 449 -14.00 -16.02 -25.28
C ASN A 449 -12.92 -14.93 -25.32
N LYS A 450 -11.63 -15.29 -25.42
CA LYS A 450 -10.49 -14.35 -25.50
C LYS A 450 -10.55 -13.22 -24.46
N THR A 451 -10.84 -13.56 -23.21
CA THR A 451 -10.93 -12.57 -22.14
C THR A 451 -9.52 -12.20 -21.66
N LEU A 452 -9.20 -10.90 -21.59
CA LEU A 452 -7.93 -10.41 -21.06
C LEU A 452 -7.94 -10.64 -19.54
N GLU A 453 -7.11 -11.58 -19.06
CA GLU A 453 -7.03 -11.97 -17.65
C GLU A 453 -5.86 -11.29 -16.95
N LEU A 454 -5.88 -9.96 -16.73
CA LEU A 454 -4.69 -9.28 -16.21
C LEU A 454 -4.81 -7.98 -15.46
N LEU A 455 -3.99 -7.85 -14.40
CA LEU A 455 -2.73 -7.07 -14.39
C LEU A 455 -1.81 -7.54 -13.26
N GLN A 456 -0.48 -7.57 -13.47
CA GLN A 456 0.45 -7.33 -12.36
C GLN A 456 1.30 -6.13 -12.75
N VAL A 457 1.40 -5.16 -11.86
CA VAL A 457 2.18 -3.94 -12.07
C VAL A 457 3.57 -4.16 -11.50
N SER A 458 4.61 -4.13 -12.33
CA SER A 458 5.99 -4.08 -11.82
C SER A 458 6.59 -2.72 -12.09
N GLU A 459 7.11 -2.07 -11.05
CA GLU A 459 7.78 -0.78 -11.14
C GLU A 459 9.30 -1.01 -11.17
N GLN A 460 9.97 -0.47 -12.17
CA GLN A 460 11.43 -0.43 -12.27
C GLN A 460 11.86 1.02 -12.41
N VAL A 461 13.06 1.35 -11.93
CA VAL A 461 13.70 2.65 -12.22
C VAL A 461 14.87 2.37 -13.15
N LEU A 462 14.84 2.97 -14.34
CA LEU A 462 15.78 2.73 -15.45
C LEU A 462 17.16 3.39 -15.28
#